data_AF-A0A5E4KZU0-F1
#
_entry.id   AF-A0A5E4KZU0-F1
#
_cell.length_a   1.000
_cell.length_b   1.000
_cell.length_c   1.000
_cell.angle_alpha   90.00
_cell.angle_beta   90.00
_cell.angle_gamma   90.00
#
_symmetry.space_group_name_H-M   'P 1'
#
loop_
_entity.id
_entity.type
_entity.pdbx_description
1 polymer ?
#
loop_
_entity_poly.entity_id
_entity_poly.type
_entity_poly.pdbx_seq_one_letter_code
_entity_poly.pdbx_strand_id
1 'polypeptide(L)'
;MIFPDDKIRVILKEMDLEEKPIRFDDEVFQSTLYESSKKYPQLFNEFRFSTTGTFPYSDLIERVLTRAKISRVLKTVNPDYEFVQLSAGTKNYVDEKIKPKFRAEEYQILKEIGNELNTKLRR
;
A
#
# COMPACT_ATOMS: atom_id res chain seq x y z
N MET A 1 -1.18 14.72 12.01
CA MET A 1 -1.83 14.70 10.69
C MET A 1 -1.46 13.38 10.01
N ILE A 2 -2.45 12.68 9.45
CA ILE A 2 -2.24 11.43 8.69
C ILE A 2 -2.17 11.80 7.21
N PHE A 3 -1.12 11.37 6.53
CA PHE A 3 -0.97 11.55 5.08
C PHE A 3 -1.38 10.29 4.30
N PRO A 4 -1.71 10.41 3.00
CA PRO A 4 -2.01 9.24 2.17
C PRO A 4 -0.84 8.23 2.14
N ASP A 5 0.41 8.74 2.15
CA ASP A 5 1.62 7.93 2.26
C ASP A 5 1.69 7.11 3.55
N ASP A 6 1.18 7.64 4.67
CA ASP A 6 1.15 6.91 5.94
C ASP A 6 0.26 5.66 5.81
N LYS A 7 -0.92 5.80 5.20
CA LYS A 7 -1.87 4.68 5.00
C LYS A 7 -1.27 3.60 4.11
N ILE A 8 -0.72 3.98 2.96
CA ILE A 8 -0.09 3.02 2.03
C ILE A 8 1.13 2.36 2.66
N ARG A 9 1.93 3.06 3.46
CA ARG A 9 3.09 2.46 4.14
C ARG A 9 2.70 1.41 5.18
N VAL A 10 1.59 1.60 5.91
CA VAL A 10 1.05 0.57 6.80
C VAL A 10 0.63 -0.66 6.00
N ILE A 11 -0.06 -0.48 4.88
CA ILE A 11 -0.49 -1.59 4.01
C ILE A 11 0.72 -2.35 3.47
N LEU A 12 1.71 -1.64 2.91
CA LEU A 12 2.93 -2.24 2.36
C LEU A 12 3.72 -3.02 3.42
N LYS A 13 3.81 -2.51 4.66
CA LYS A 13 4.48 -3.18 5.78
C LYS A 13 3.94 -4.59 6.00
N GLU A 14 2.62 -4.74 5.95
CA GLU A 14 1.92 -5.98 6.27
C GLU A 14 1.88 -6.96 5.07
N MET A 15 2.28 -6.51 3.87
CA MET A 15 2.45 -7.37 2.68
C MET A 15 3.70 -8.26 2.73
N ASP A 16 4.42 -8.27 3.85
CA ASP A 16 5.65 -9.02 4.09
C ASP A 16 6.67 -8.98 2.93
N LEU A 17 6.83 -7.78 2.37
CA LEU A 17 7.72 -7.53 1.25
C LEU A 17 9.21 -7.51 1.65
N GLU A 18 9.56 -7.61 2.93
CA GLU A 18 10.96 -7.52 3.37
C GLU A 18 11.69 -8.85 3.17
N GLU A 19 11.02 -9.99 3.43
CA GLU A 19 11.65 -11.32 3.34
C GLU A 19 11.69 -11.86 1.90
N LYS A 20 10.64 -11.62 1.13
CA LYS A 20 10.49 -12.15 -0.24
C LYS A 20 9.95 -11.08 -1.17
N PRO A 21 10.70 -10.71 -2.23
CA PRO A 21 10.18 -9.84 -3.26
C PRO A 21 8.88 -10.40 -3.85
N ILE A 22 7.94 -9.52 -4.17
CA ILE A 22 6.67 -9.88 -4.81
C ILE A 22 6.59 -9.16 -6.15
N ARG A 23 6.05 -9.85 -7.17
CA ARG A 23 5.68 -9.20 -8.42
C ARG A 23 4.52 -8.24 -8.13
N PHE A 24 4.76 -6.95 -8.26
CA PHE A 24 3.73 -5.96 -7.98
C PHE A 24 2.72 -5.93 -9.13
N ASP A 25 1.44 -6.06 -8.80
CA ASP A 25 0.33 -5.97 -9.75
C ASP A 25 -0.52 -4.76 -9.38
N ASP A 26 -0.44 -3.72 -10.22
CA ASP A 26 -1.13 -2.45 -10.01
C ASP A 26 -2.66 -2.63 -10.05
N GLU A 27 -3.16 -3.53 -10.89
CA GLU A 27 -4.60 -3.80 -11.01
C GLU A 27 -5.15 -4.41 -9.73
N VAL A 28 -4.45 -5.43 -9.19
CA VAL A 28 -4.82 -6.07 -7.91
C VAL A 28 -4.76 -5.05 -6.76
N PHE A 29 -3.71 -4.21 -6.74
CA PHE A 29 -3.53 -3.22 -5.70
C PHE A 29 -4.62 -2.14 -5.72
N GLN A 30 -4.84 -1.53 -6.88
CA GLN A 30 -5.81 -0.45 -7.05
C GLN A 30 -7.25 -0.94 -6.87
N SER A 31 -7.59 -2.11 -7.40
CA SER A 31 -8.93 -2.70 -7.23
C SER A 31 -9.24 -3.03 -5.77
N THR A 32 -8.27 -3.57 -5.03
CA THR A 32 -8.46 -3.89 -3.61
C THR A 32 -8.64 -2.63 -2.76
N LEU A 33 -7.91 -1.55 -3.07
CA LEU A 33 -8.10 -0.26 -2.40
C LEU A 33 -9.41 0.41 -2.77
N TYR A 34 -9.87 0.27 -4.01
CA TYR A 34 -11.19 0.74 -4.42
C TYR A 34 -12.32 0.06 -3.64
N GLU A 35 -12.30 -1.27 -3.53
CA GLU A 35 -13.29 -2.01 -2.73
C GLU A 35 -13.21 -1.65 -1.24
N SER A 36 -11.99 -1.44 -0.72
CA SER A 36 -11.79 -0.98 0.66
C SER A 36 -12.33 0.42 0.88
N SER A 37 -12.22 1.31 -0.12
CA SER A 37 -12.74 2.67 -0.04
C SER A 37 -14.27 2.72 0.03
N LYS A 38 -14.96 1.75 -0.57
CA LYS A 38 -16.43 1.61 -0.44
C LYS A 38 -16.86 1.17 0.95
N LYS A 39 -16.07 0.28 1.58
CA LYS A 39 -16.36 -0.25 2.93
C LYS A 39 -16.00 0.74 4.04
N TYR A 40 -14.92 1.48 3.86
CA TYR A 40 -14.35 2.38 4.87
C TYR A 40 -14.12 3.79 4.30
N PRO A 41 -15.18 4.48 3.83
CA PRO A 41 -15.05 5.75 3.12
C PRO A 41 -14.33 6.84 3.95
N GLN A 42 -14.51 6.84 5.27
CA GLN A 42 -13.82 7.77 6.19
C GLN A 42 -12.30 7.61 6.19
N LEU A 43 -11.79 6.41 5.89
CA LEU A 43 -10.36 6.10 5.91
C LEU A 43 -9.71 6.29 4.53
N PHE A 44 -10.50 6.42 3.45
CA PHE A 44 -9.97 6.50 2.08
C PHE A 44 -10.54 7.67 1.27
N ASN A 45 -11.16 8.66 1.93
CA ASN A 45 -11.85 9.77 1.27
C ASN A 45 -10.93 10.63 0.36
N GLU A 46 -9.62 10.64 0.60
CA GLU A 46 -8.66 11.35 -0.25
C GLU A 46 -8.39 10.65 -1.60
N PHE A 47 -8.63 9.33 -1.67
CA PHE A 47 -8.32 8.52 -2.84
C PHE A 47 -9.52 8.55 -3.77
N ARG A 48 -9.44 9.41 -4.78
CA ARG A 48 -10.43 9.44 -5.87
C ARG A 48 -10.09 8.37 -6.89
N PHE A 49 -11.09 7.57 -7.24
CA PHE A 49 -10.96 6.50 -8.22
C PHE A 49 -11.73 6.85 -9.49
N SER A 50 -11.08 6.67 -10.64
CA SER A 50 -11.74 6.60 -11.94
C SER A 50 -12.04 5.14 -12.28
N THR A 51 -13.25 4.85 -12.76
CA THR A 51 -13.67 3.51 -13.19
C THR A 51 -13.88 3.41 -14.70
N THR A 52 -13.44 4.40 -15.46
CA THR A 52 -13.62 4.44 -16.93
C THR A 52 -12.57 3.62 -17.69
N GLY A 53 -11.52 3.17 -17.01
CA GLY A 53 -10.44 2.35 -17.57
C GLY A 53 -10.66 0.85 -17.39
N THR A 54 -9.60 0.07 -17.63
CA THR A 54 -9.59 -1.40 -17.52
C THR A 54 -9.87 -1.89 -16.09
N PHE A 55 -9.47 -1.11 -15.09
CA PHE A 55 -9.73 -1.35 -13.67
C PHE A 55 -9.86 -0.01 -12.91
N PRO A 56 -10.44 0.01 -11.69
CA PRO A 56 -10.54 1.22 -10.87
C PRO A 56 -9.15 1.79 -10.56
N TYR A 57 -8.92 3.07 -10.82
CA TYR A 57 -7.58 3.65 -10.72
C TYR A 57 -7.57 4.97 -9.96
N SER A 58 -6.61 5.14 -9.05
CA SER A 58 -6.35 6.41 -8.38
C SER A 58 -4.94 6.94 -8.69
N ASP A 59 -4.88 8.14 -9.28
CA ASP A 59 -3.63 8.88 -9.49
C ASP A 59 -2.88 9.13 -8.18
N LEU A 60 -3.61 9.34 -7.07
CA LEU A 60 -2.99 9.60 -5.78
C LEU A 60 -2.27 8.35 -5.26
N ILE A 61 -2.87 7.17 -5.41
CA ILE A 61 -2.24 5.90 -5.04
C ILE A 61 -0.95 5.72 -5.86
N GLU A 62 -1.01 5.95 -7.17
CA GLU A 62 0.16 5.81 -8.03
C GLU A 62 1.29 6.75 -7.62
N ARG A 63 0.96 8.02 -7.34
CA ARG A 63 1.93 9.01 -6.87
C ARG A 63 2.54 8.62 -5.52
N VAL A 64 1.77 8.04 -4.61
CA VAL A 64 2.27 7.56 -3.31
C VAL A 64 3.23 6.38 -3.51
N LEU A 65 2.87 5.40 -4.34
CA LEU A 65 3.72 4.25 -4.66
C LEU A 65 5.02 4.70 -5.36
N THR A 66 4.91 5.61 -6.32
CA THR A 66 6.06 6.21 -7.00
C THR A 66 6.99 6.92 -6.01
N ARG A 67 6.45 7.72 -5.08
CA ARG A 67 7.26 8.34 -4.02
C ARG A 67 7.94 7.30 -3.13
N ALA A 68 7.25 6.22 -2.78
CA ALA A 68 7.83 5.13 -1.99
C ALA A 68 8.99 4.45 -2.74
N LYS A 69 8.89 4.27 -4.06
CA LYS A 69 9.99 3.78 -4.91
C LYS A 69 11.17 4.75 -4.93
N ILE A 70 10.91 6.05 -5.19
CA ILE A 70 11.95 7.11 -5.23
C ILE A 70 12.66 7.25 -3.89
N SER A 71 11.92 7.22 -2.78
CA SER A 71 12.47 7.34 -1.43
C SER A 71 13.11 6.03 -0.94
N ARG A 72 13.24 5.00 -1.79
CA ARG A 72 13.77 3.67 -1.48
C ARG A 72 13.07 2.99 -0.30
N VAL A 73 11.81 3.31 -0.05
CA VAL A 73 10.94 2.56 0.87
C VAL A 73 10.54 1.24 0.21
N LEU A 74 10.17 1.29 -1.07
CA LEU A 74 10.06 0.13 -1.94
C LEU A 74 11.28 0.07 -2.86
N LYS A 75 12.01 -1.04 -2.81
CA LYS A 75 13.10 -1.38 -3.72
C LYS A 75 12.56 -2.22 -4.86
N THR A 76 13.06 -2.01 -6.06
CA THR A 76 12.85 -2.92 -7.19
C THR A 76 14.05 -3.85 -7.31
N VAL A 77 13.83 -5.16 -7.35
CA VAL A 77 14.93 -6.16 -7.28
C VAL A 77 15.39 -6.65 -8.65
N ASN A 78 14.65 -6.39 -9.71
CA ASN A 78 14.98 -6.78 -11.08
C ASN A 78 15.07 -5.55 -12.03
N PRO A 79 15.81 -5.67 -13.15
CA PRO A 79 15.92 -4.61 -14.17
C PRO A 79 14.59 -4.20 -14.79
N ASP A 80 13.60 -5.12 -14.82
CA ASP A 80 12.28 -4.85 -15.38
C ASP A 80 11.32 -4.21 -14.35
N TYR A 81 11.80 -3.92 -13.14
CA TYR A 81 11.08 -3.22 -12.07
C TYR A 81 9.79 -3.89 -11.58
N GLU A 82 9.47 -5.08 -12.06
CA GLU A 82 8.26 -5.83 -11.70
C GLU A 82 8.24 -6.32 -10.25
N PHE A 83 9.39 -6.67 -9.69
CA PHE A 83 9.48 -7.24 -8.34
C PHE A 83 9.85 -6.15 -7.34
N VAL A 84 9.00 -5.98 -6.33
CA VAL A 84 9.21 -5.01 -5.24
C VAL A 84 9.54 -5.70 -3.92
N GLN A 85 10.41 -5.07 -3.15
CA GLN A 85 10.83 -5.49 -1.82
C GLN A 85 10.81 -4.27 -0.89
N LEU A 86 10.37 -4.43 0.36
CA LEU A 86 10.49 -3.35 1.34
C LEU A 86 11.96 -3.16 1.74
N SER A 87 12.38 -1.91 1.92
CA SER A 87 13.71 -1.64 2.45
C SER A 87 13.81 -1.94 3.94
N ALA A 88 14.99 -2.44 4.33
CA ALA A 88 15.33 -2.72 5.71
C ALA A 88 15.05 -1.50 6.62
N GLY A 89 14.40 -1.74 7.75
CA GLY A 89 14.05 -0.69 8.71
C GLY A 89 12.76 0.07 8.39
N THR A 90 12.11 -0.15 7.24
CA THR A 90 10.79 0.43 6.97
C THR A 90 9.74 -0.07 7.96
N LYS A 91 9.77 -1.37 8.34
CA LYS A 91 8.83 -1.91 9.34
C LYS A 91 8.94 -1.16 10.67
N ASN A 92 10.16 -0.93 11.16
CA ASN A 92 10.41 -0.17 12.39
C ASN A 92 9.95 1.28 12.27
N TYR A 93 10.22 1.95 11.15
CA TYR A 93 9.74 3.32 10.93
C TYR A 93 8.20 3.40 10.98
N VAL A 94 7.51 2.43 10.38
CA VAL A 94 6.05 2.37 10.43
C VAL A 94 5.58 2.19 11.88
N ASP A 95 6.17 1.25 12.62
CA ASP A 95 5.77 0.97 14.00
C ASP A 95 6.04 2.14 14.96
N GLU A 96 7.17 2.84 14.80
CA GLU A 96 7.57 3.92 15.71
C GLU A 96 6.99 5.29 15.35
N LYS A 97 6.83 5.59 14.06
CA LYS A 97 6.50 6.96 13.58
C LYS A 97 5.13 7.07 12.93
N ILE A 98 4.64 5.99 12.31
CA ILE A 98 3.38 6.02 11.56
C ILE A 98 2.23 5.49 12.40
N LYS A 99 2.37 4.31 13.00
CA LYS A 99 1.34 3.65 13.82
C LYS A 99 0.75 4.55 14.90
N PRO A 100 1.52 5.36 15.66
CA PRO A 100 0.94 6.24 16.69
C PRO A 100 0.00 7.33 16.16
N LYS A 101 -0.02 7.58 14.84
CA LYS A 101 -0.90 8.58 14.22
C LYS A 101 -2.33 8.08 14.05
N PHE A 102 -2.56 6.76 14.09
CA PHE A 102 -3.84 6.12 13.80
C PHE A 102 -4.56 5.68 15.07
N ARG A 103 -5.90 5.63 15.01
CA ARG A 103 -6.68 4.88 15.99
C ARG A 103 -6.44 3.39 15.80
N ALA A 104 -6.62 2.60 16.86
CA ALA A 104 -6.40 1.16 16.83
C ALA A 104 -7.25 0.46 15.74
N GLU A 105 -8.52 0.87 15.60
CA GLU A 105 -9.43 0.33 14.59
C GLU A 105 -8.99 0.66 13.15
N GLU A 106 -8.59 1.90 12.89
CA GLU A 106 -8.10 2.32 11.57
C GLU A 106 -6.82 1.57 11.19
N TYR A 107 -5.89 1.43 12.14
CA TYR A 107 -4.66 0.68 11.93
C TYR A 107 -4.94 -0.80 11.63
N GLN A 108 -5.91 -1.40 12.35
CA GLN A 108 -6.30 -2.78 12.15
C GLN A 108 -6.90 -3.01 10.76
N ILE A 109 -7.75 -2.10 10.28
CA ILE A 109 -8.29 -2.16 8.91
C ILE A 109 -7.16 -2.11 7.86
N LEU A 110 -6.21 -1.18 8.00
CA LEU A 110 -5.08 -1.08 7.06
C LEU A 110 -4.23 -2.36 7.07
N LYS A 111 -4.07 -2.98 8.24
CA LYS A 111 -3.35 -4.25 8.37
C LYS A 111 -4.09 -5.40 7.68
N GLU A 112 -5.40 -5.49 7.82
CA GLU A 112 -6.21 -6.51 7.14
C GLU A 112 -6.11 -6.38 5.62
N ILE A 113 -6.17 -5.16 5.10
CA ILE A 113 -5.99 -4.87 3.66
C ILE A 113 -4.60 -5.31 3.18
N GLY A 114 -3.54 -5.03 3.94
CA GLY A 114 -2.19 -5.48 3.62
C GLY A 114 -2.06 -7.00 3.55
N ASN A 115 -2.67 -7.72 4.48
CA ASN A 115 -2.69 -9.19 4.48
C ASN A 115 -3.51 -9.76 3.30
N GLU A 116 -4.64 -9.13 2.96
CA GLU A 116 -5.45 -9.50 1.80
C GLU A 116 -4.64 -9.34 0.50
N LEU A 117 -3.97 -8.21 0.34
CA LEU A 117 -3.09 -7.93 -0.81
C LEU A 117 -1.94 -8.93 -0.89
N ASN A 118 -1.28 -9.24 0.23
CA ASN A 118 -0.24 -10.25 0.29
C ASN A 118 -0.72 -11.60 -0.25
N THR A 119 -1.93 -12.00 0.16
CA THR A 119 -2.54 -13.26 -0.28
C THR A 119 -2.86 -13.24 -1.77
N LYS A 120 -3.41 -12.13 -2.28
CA LYS A 120 -3.78 -12.01 -3.70
C LYS A 120 -2.56 -11.99 -4.63
N LEU A 121 -1.48 -11.31 -4.23
CA LEU A 121 -0.28 -11.11 -5.05
C LEU A 121 0.70 -12.30 -5.02
N ARG A 122 0.53 -13.24 -4.08
CA ARG A 122 1.34 -14.47 -3.99
C ARG A 122 0.64 -15.71 -4.56
N ARG A 123 -0.58 -15.56 -5.11
CA ARG A 123 -1.28 -16.61 -5.86
C ARG A 123 -0.72 -16.70 -7.27
#